data_AF-A6RFZ0-F1
#
_entry.id   AF-A6RFZ0-F1
#
_cell.length_a   1.000
_cell.length_b   1.000
_cell.length_c   1.000
_cell.angle_alpha   90.00
_cell.angle_beta   90.00
_cell.angle_gamma   90.00
#
_symmetry.space_group_name_H-M   'P 1'
#
loop_
_entity.id
_entity.type
_entity.pdbx_description
1 polymer ?
#
loop_
_entity_poly.entity_id
_entity_poly.type
_entity_poly.pdbx_seq_one_letter_code
_entity_poly.pdbx_strand_id
1 'polypeptide(L)'
;MTLSVRGVVKLFRAVKREKELNRQILSFSISHDHRMVRIYGHYPVIDGNKTTYYRHPIHEFSFAALDGKEKWTSYKFVRACDWALSHFKRLCSAINGLPEINPDVSQQPEILPQPEPGFSESTGLSQGIEGVDVQDSSFTSGRGSPAISPDSQVPPSGPPRENEGKSSEAFKLPQKRRK
;
A
#
# COMPACT_ATOMS: atom_id res chain seq x y z
N MET A 1 4.37 -0.04 -2.51
CA MET A 1 4.49 -1.01 -1.40
C MET A 1 5.79 -1.82 -1.39
N THR A 2 6.46 -2.05 -2.52
CA THR A 2 7.72 -2.82 -2.52
C THR A 2 8.81 -2.24 -1.60
N LEU A 3 8.95 -0.92 -1.52
CA LEU A 3 9.93 -0.28 -0.62
C LEU A 3 9.66 -0.56 0.86
N SER A 4 8.40 -0.50 1.31
CA SER A 4 8.05 -0.79 2.71
C SER A 4 8.30 -2.26 3.04
N VAL A 5 7.86 -3.18 2.18
CA VAL A 5 8.12 -4.62 2.33
C VAL A 5 9.63 -4.92 2.33
N ARG A 6 10.42 -4.21 1.51
CA ARG A 6 11.88 -4.32 1.50
C ARG A 6 12.52 -3.85 2.81
N GLY A 7 12.04 -2.76 3.39
CA GLY A 7 12.49 -2.29 4.70
C GLY A 7 12.27 -3.33 5.80
N VAL A 8 11.07 -3.92 5.85
CA VAL A 8 10.76 -5.00 6.82
C VAL A 8 11.67 -6.20 6.62
N VAL A 9 11.92 -6.63 5.38
CA VAL A 9 12.86 -7.74 5.11
C VAL A 9 14.28 -7.42 5.58
N LYS A 10 14.77 -6.19 5.34
CA LYS A 10 16.09 -5.76 5.82
C LYS A 10 16.18 -5.84 7.35
N LEU A 11 15.17 -5.35 8.06
CA LEU A 11 15.09 -5.42 9.52
C LEU A 11 15.16 -6.88 10.01
N PHE A 12 14.35 -7.77 9.45
CA PHE A 12 14.32 -9.17 9.90
C PHE A 12 15.59 -9.95 9.55
N ARG A 13 16.26 -9.59 8.45
CA ARG A 13 17.58 -10.15 8.12
C ARG A 13 18.66 -9.72 9.12
N ALA A 14 18.62 -8.46 9.58
CA ALA A 14 19.58 -7.98 10.59
C ALA A 14 19.52 -8.80 11.89
N VAL A 15 18.33 -9.32 12.22
CA VAL A 15 18.11 -10.18 13.40
C VAL A 15 17.99 -11.68 13.05
N LYS A 16 18.36 -12.10 11.84
CA LYS A 16 18.35 -13.51 11.37
C LYS A 16 16.98 -14.22 11.47
N ARG A 17 15.88 -13.47 11.33
CA ARG A 17 14.48 -13.93 11.42
C ARG A 17 13.75 -13.83 10.07
N GLU A 18 14.45 -13.70 8.96
CA GLU A 18 13.85 -13.48 7.64
C GLU A 18 12.92 -14.62 7.19
N LYS A 19 13.11 -15.84 7.71
CA LYS A 19 12.23 -17.00 7.45
C LYS A 19 10.79 -16.74 7.89
N GLU A 20 10.55 -15.92 8.90
CA GLU A 20 9.20 -15.53 9.37
C GLU A 20 8.41 -14.74 8.32
N LEU A 21 9.10 -14.11 7.38
CA LEU A 21 8.50 -13.24 6.38
C LEU A 21 8.18 -13.95 5.07
N ASN A 22 8.79 -15.12 4.82
CA ASN A 22 8.70 -15.78 3.53
C ASN A 22 7.24 -16.11 3.20
N ARG A 23 6.75 -15.56 2.07
CA ARG A 23 5.37 -15.70 1.58
C ARG A 23 4.29 -15.19 2.52
N GLN A 24 4.65 -14.39 3.53
CA GLN A 24 3.69 -13.70 4.39
C GLN A 24 3.30 -12.37 3.79
N ILE A 25 2.01 -12.02 3.84
CA ILE A 25 1.55 -10.69 3.45
C ILE A 25 2.04 -9.69 4.50
N LEU A 26 2.87 -8.75 4.07
CA LEU A 26 3.49 -7.75 4.95
C LEU A 26 2.86 -6.38 4.79
N SER A 27 2.14 -6.13 3.71
CA SER A 27 1.42 -4.88 3.50
C SER A 27 0.33 -5.04 2.46
N PHE A 28 -0.59 -4.08 2.43
CA PHE A 28 -1.67 -4.04 1.46
C PHE A 28 -1.59 -2.77 0.62
N SER A 29 -2.12 -2.81 -0.60
CA SER A 29 -2.40 -1.62 -1.39
C SER A 29 -3.81 -1.69 -1.95
N ILE A 30 -4.47 -0.55 -1.98
CA ILE A 30 -5.76 -0.38 -2.63
C ILE A 30 -5.55 0.57 -3.81
N SER A 31 -5.95 0.14 -5.00
CA SER A 31 -6.01 0.99 -6.19
C SER A 31 -7.44 1.07 -6.68
N HIS A 32 -7.83 2.20 -7.26
CA HIS A 32 -9.17 2.36 -7.81
C HIS A 32 -9.13 3.13 -9.12
N ASP A 33 -10.18 2.94 -9.92
CA ASP A 33 -10.54 3.79 -11.04
C ASP A 33 -11.93 4.39 -10.80
N HIS A 34 -12.59 4.89 -11.83
CA HIS A 34 -13.90 5.51 -11.73
C HIS A 34 -15.05 4.54 -11.37
N ARG A 35 -14.82 3.21 -11.41
CA ARG A 35 -15.86 2.19 -11.12
C ARG A 35 -15.38 1.05 -10.25
N MET A 36 -14.09 0.70 -10.29
CA MET A 36 -13.54 -0.50 -9.69
C MET A 36 -12.54 -0.16 -8.58
N VAL A 37 -12.51 -1.02 -7.57
CA VAL A 37 -11.48 -1.06 -6.52
C VAL A 37 -10.77 -2.41 -6.60
N ARG A 38 -9.45 -2.40 -6.44
CA ARG A 38 -8.60 -3.58 -6.38
C ARG A 38 -7.75 -3.54 -5.12
N ILE A 39 -7.87 -4.56 -4.30
CA ILE A 39 -7.11 -4.75 -3.08
C ILE A 39 -6.05 -5.81 -3.34
N TYR A 40 -4.82 -5.50 -2.95
CA TYR A 40 -3.71 -6.42 -3.10
C TYR A 40 -2.93 -6.61 -1.80
N GLY A 41 -2.45 -7.83 -1.59
CA GLY A 41 -1.46 -8.16 -0.56
C GLY A 41 -0.06 -8.22 -1.17
N HIS A 42 0.93 -7.64 -0.51
CA HIS A 42 2.33 -7.65 -0.92
C HIS A 42 3.14 -8.54 0.01
N TYR A 43 3.93 -9.43 -0.58
CA TYR A 43 4.71 -10.42 0.15
C TYR A 43 6.09 -10.63 -0.48
N PRO A 44 7.12 -10.92 0.32
CA PRO A 44 8.42 -11.34 -0.18
C PRO A 44 8.46 -12.86 -0.39
N VAL A 45 9.25 -13.30 -1.37
CA VAL A 45 9.75 -14.68 -1.46
C VAL A 45 11.25 -14.64 -1.22
N ILE A 46 11.68 -15.35 -0.19
CA ILE A 46 13.05 -15.35 0.31
C ILE A 46 13.68 -16.70 0.01
N ASP A 47 14.80 -16.66 -0.71
CA ASP A 47 15.60 -17.82 -1.08
C ASP A 47 17.08 -17.50 -0.80
N GLY A 48 17.54 -17.94 0.36
CA GLY A 48 18.82 -17.53 0.94
C GLY A 48 18.97 -16.00 0.96
N ASN A 49 20.03 -15.52 0.29
CA ASN A 49 20.35 -14.09 0.20
C ASN A 49 19.48 -13.33 -0.80
N LYS A 50 18.78 -14.01 -1.71
CA LYS A 50 17.88 -13.37 -2.69
C LYS A 50 16.51 -13.11 -2.07
N THR A 51 15.95 -11.94 -2.31
CA THR A 51 14.54 -11.64 -2.02
C THR A 51 13.89 -11.09 -3.27
N THR A 52 12.73 -11.63 -3.61
CA THR A 52 11.85 -11.10 -4.67
C THR A 52 10.53 -10.68 -4.06
N TYR A 53 9.88 -9.67 -4.64
CA TYR A 53 8.68 -9.08 -4.07
C TYR A 53 7.53 -9.24 -5.05
N TYR A 54 6.40 -9.73 -4.54
CA TYR A 54 5.22 -10.00 -5.35
C TYR A 54 3.99 -9.35 -4.73
N ARG A 55 2.97 -9.25 -5.57
CA ARG A 55 1.65 -8.76 -5.22
C ARG A 55 0.62 -9.82 -5.58
N HIS A 56 -0.30 -10.13 -4.67
CA HIS A 56 -1.43 -11.03 -4.88
C HIS A 56 -2.74 -10.24 -4.88
N PRO A 57 -3.60 -10.35 -5.91
CA PRO A 57 -4.96 -9.82 -5.87
C PRO A 57 -5.76 -10.52 -4.77
N ILE A 58 -6.29 -9.74 -3.84
CA ILE A 58 -7.13 -10.26 -2.74
C ILE A 58 -8.60 -10.12 -3.13
N HIS A 59 -8.96 -8.94 -3.63
CA HIS A 59 -10.34 -8.66 -4.01
C HIS A 59 -10.39 -7.58 -5.08
N GLU A 60 -11.33 -7.72 -6.02
CA GLU A 60 -11.64 -6.75 -7.05
C GLU A 60 -13.16 -6.65 -7.15
N PHE A 61 -13.69 -5.43 -7.09
CA PHE A 61 -15.12 -5.19 -7.06
C PHE A 61 -15.47 -3.81 -7.62
N SER A 62 -16.70 -3.66 -8.10
CA SER A 62 -17.23 -2.35 -8.50
C SER A 62 -17.94 -1.68 -7.34
N PHE A 63 -17.53 -0.45 -7.00
CA PHE A 63 -18.21 0.35 -5.99
C PHE A 63 -19.42 1.12 -6.55
N ALA A 64 -19.58 1.14 -7.87
CA ALA A 64 -20.67 1.83 -8.58
C ALA A 64 -21.78 0.85 -9.05
N ALA A 65 -21.51 -0.45 -9.08
CA ALA A 65 -22.51 -1.46 -9.42
C ALA A 65 -23.51 -1.69 -8.29
N LEU A 66 -24.66 -2.28 -8.63
CA LEU A 66 -25.69 -2.72 -7.68
C LEU A 66 -26.07 -1.62 -6.66
N ASP A 67 -26.31 -0.40 -7.16
CA ASP A 67 -26.66 0.78 -6.36
C ASP A 67 -25.65 1.07 -5.23
N GLY A 68 -24.37 0.82 -5.50
CA GLY A 68 -23.30 1.10 -4.54
C GLY A 68 -23.21 0.13 -3.37
N LYS A 69 -23.74 -1.09 -3.50
CA LYS A 69 -23.66 -2.15 -2.47
C LYS A 69 -22.26 -2.31 -1.85
N GLU A 70 -21.22 -2.24 -2.67
CA GLU A 70 -19.82 -2.45 -2.25
C GLU A 70 -19.06 -1.14 -1.93
N LYS A 71 -19.77 0.01 -1.86
CA LYS A 71 -19.15 1.34 -1.67
C LYS A 71 -18.24 1.44 -0.43
N TRP A 72 -18.58 0.71 0.63
CA TRP A 72 -17.84 0.74 1.90
C TRP A 72 -16.86 -0.41 2.10
N THR A 73 -16.70 -1.30 1.11
CA THR A 73 -15.95 -2.55 1.27
C THR A 73 -14.45 -2.30 1.49
N SER A 74 -13.84 -1.35 0.78
CA SER A 74 -12.44 -0.97 0.98
C SER A 74 -12.18 -0.37 2.37
N TYR A 75 -13.10 0.48 2.85
CA TYR A 75 -13.03 1.06 4.18
C TYR A 75 -13.13 -0.03 5.26
N LYS A 76 -14.12 -0.92 5.15
CA LYS A 76 -14.28 -2.06 6.06
C LYS A 76 -13.05 -2.96 6.05
N PHE A 77 -12.46 -3.23 4.89
CA PHE A 77 -11.23 -4.00 4.77
C PHE A 77 -10.09 -3.39 5.59
N VAL A 78 -9.86 -2.07 5.49
CA VAL A 78 -8.79 -1.42 6.27
C VAL A 78 -9.10 -1.42 7.77
N ARG A 79 -10.36 -1.21 8.14
CA ARG A 79 -10.80 -1.05 9.54
C ARG A 79 -10.95 -2.36 10.30
N ALA A 80 -11.32 -3.45 9.64
CA ALA A 80 -11.54 -4.75 10.26
C ALA A 80 -10.26 -5.57 10.45
N CYS A 81 -9.11 -5.07 9.99
CA CYS A 81 -7.95 -5.91 9.81
C CYS A 81 -7.00 -5.83 11.02
N ASP A 82 -7.08 -6.84 11.88
CA ASP A 82 -6.18 -7.06 13.02
C ASP A 82 -4.70 -7.25 12.62
N TRP A 83 -4.44 -7.41 11.32
CA TRP A 83 -3.08 -7.56 10.78
C TRP A 83 -2.16 -6.43 11.23
N ALA A 84 -2.65 -5.19 11.32
CA ALA A 84 -1.81 -4.03 11.60
C ALA A 84 -1.22 -4.13 13.01
N LEU A 85 -2.02 -4.55 13.99
CA LEU A 85 -1.58 -4.73 15.36
C LEU A 85 -0.60 -5.91 15.49
N SER A 86 -0.92 -7.04 14.86
CA SER A 86 -0.01 -8.20 14.84
C SER A 86 1.31 -7.87 14.15
N HIS A 87 1.26 -7.17 13.02
CA HIS A 87 2.43 -6.71 12.28
C HIS A 87 3.27 -5.75 13.10
N PHE A 88 2.64 -4.79 13.79
CA PHE A 88 3.31 -3.85 14.68
C PHE A 88 4.05 -4.58 15.81
N LYS A 89 3.40 -5.51 16.51
CA LYS A 89 4.04 -6.33 17.55
C LYS A 89 5.25 -7.10 17.00
N ARG A 90 5.13 -7.66 15.79
CA ARG A 90 6.22 -8.37 15.13
C ARG A 90 7.39 -7.44 14.79
N LEU A 91 7.12 -6.21 14.36
CA LEU A 91 8.14 -5.18 14.11
C LEU A 91 8.85 -4.79 15.41
N CYS A 92 8.12 -4.49 16.49
CA CYS A 92 8.71 -4.18 17.79
C CYS A 92 9.59 -5.33 18.28
N SER A 93 9.13 -6.58 18.15
CA SER A 93 9.92 -7.76 18.49
C SER A 93 11.22 -7.86 17.68
N ALA A 94 11.21 -7.51 16.40
CA ALA A 94 12.42 -7.51 15.58
C ALA A 94 13.35 -6.34 15.94
N ILE A 95 12.81 -5.15 16.20
CA ILE A 95 13.58 -3.96 16.61
C ILE A 95 14.30 -4.22 17.94
N ASN A 96 13.60 -4.80 18.92
CA ASN A 96 14.19 -5.14 20.23
C ASN A 96 15.29 -6.21 20.14
N GLY A 97 15.37 -6.95 19.03
CA GLY A 97 16.43 -7.93 18.78
C GLY A 97 17.63 -7.36 18.02
N LEU A 98 17.61 -6.07 17.67
CA LEU A 98 18.75 -5.43 17.03
C LEU A 98 19.90 -5.30 18.02
N PRO A 99 21.17 -5.45 17.56
CA PRO A 99 22.31 -5.12 18.41
C PRO A 99 22.26 -3.63 18.78
N GLU A 100 22.76 -3.29 19.97
CA GLU A 100 22.88 -1.89 20.38
C GLU A 100 23.74 -1.14 19.34
N ILE A 101 23.13 -0.14 18.71
CA ILE A 101 23.84 0.76 17.81
C ILE A 101 24.41 1.84 18.71
N ASN A 102 25.72 1.82 18.97
CA ASN A 102 26.40 2.98 19.53
C ASN A 102 26.34 4.10 18.48
N PRO A 103 25.64 5.22 18.74
CA PRO A 103 25.52 6.31 17.77
C PRO A 103 26.81 7.11 17.61
N ASP A 104 27.88 6.76 18.33
CA ASP A 104 29.21 7.34 18.15
C ASP A 104 29.95 6.63 17.01
N VAL A 105 29.47 6.87 15.79
CA VAL A 105 30.21 6.59 14.57
C VAL A 105 30.29 7.92 13.81
N SER A 106 31.15 8.79 14.32
CA SER A 106 31.83 9.81 13.52
C SER A 106 32.78 9.09 12.55
N GLN A 107 32.26 8.37 11.56
CA GLN A 107 33.05 8.02 10.37
C GLN A 107 32.92 9.18 9.39
N GLN A 108 33.68 10.24 9.68
CA GLN A 108 34.19 11.11 8.63
C GLN A 108 34.92 10.20 7.63
N PRO A 109 34.68 10.31 6.31
CA PRO A 109 35.68 9.88 5.36
C PRO A 109 36.91 10.74 5.61
N GLU A 110 38.06 10.13 5.88
CA GLU A 110 39.36 10.81 5.77
C GLU A 110 39.52 11.27 4.32
N ILE A 111 39.12 12.51 4.03
CA ILE A 111 39.44 13.19 2.79
C ILE A 111 40.82 13.81 3.00
N LEU A 112 41.81 13.25 2.31
CA LEU A 112 43.16 13.80 2.17
C LEU A 112 43.07 15.26 1.66
N PRO A 113 43.83 16.25 2.21
CA PRO A 113 43.72 17.63 1.74
C PRO A 113 44.30 17.78 0.32
N GLN A 114 43.48 18.26 -0.62
CA GLN A 114 43.93 18.78 -1.91
C GLN A 114 43.74 20.31 -1.90
N PRO A 115 44.68 21.10 -2.44
CA PRO A 115 44.64 22.55 -2.35
C PRO A 115 43.56 23.16 -3.26
N GLU A 116 42.81 24.10 -2.70
CA GLU A 116 41.81 24.96 -3.34
C GLU A 116 42.39 25.76 -4.52
N PRO A 117 41.66 25.86 -5.65
CA PRO A 117 41.81 26.97 -6.58
C PRO A 117 40.60 27.93 -6.51
N GLY A 118 40.83 29.06 -5.84
CA GLY A 118 40.45 30.39 -6.33
C GLY A 118 38.97 30.72 -6.52
N PHE A 119 38.44 31.51 -5.59
CA PHE A 119 37.31 32.40 -5.82
C PHE A 119 37.50 33.23 -7.10
N SER A 120 36.49 33.25 -7.96
CA SER A 120 36.34 34.30 -8.97
C SER A 120 34.90 34.82 -8.93
N GLU A 121 34.73 35.95 -8.25
CA GLU A 121 33.52 36.79 -8.31
C GLU A 121 33.40 37.41 -9.71
N SER A 122 32.25 37.24 -10.36
CA SER A 122 31.72 38.25 -11.28
C SER A 122 30.19 38.16 -11.38
N THR A 123 29.54 39.03 -10.61
CA THR A 123 28.52 40.00 -11.04
C THR A 123 27.64 39.67 -12.26
N GLY A 124 26.31 39.70 -12.10
CA GLY A 124 25.41 39.80 -13.25
C GLY A 124 23.89 39.63 -13.00
N LEU A 125 23.27 40.65 -12.42
CA LEU A 125 21.85 41.05 -12.43
C LEU A 125 20.78 40.23 -13.22
N SER A 126 19.69 39.92 -12.48
CA SER A 126 18.25 40.10 -12.81
C SER A 126 17.65 39.66 -14.15
N GLN A 127 16.60 38.84 -14.07
CA GLN A 127 15.28 39.18 -14.63
C GLN A 127 14.19 38.27 -14.00
N GLY A 128 13.32 38.88 -13.21
CA GLY A 128 12.01 38.32 -12.90
C GLY A 128 11.09 38.46 -14.10
N ILE A 129 10.22 37.48 -14.30
CA ILE A 129 9.00 37.67 -15.08
C ILE A 129 7.79 37.33 -14.21
N GLU A 130 6.91 38.31 -14.19
CA GLU A 130 5.65 38.40 -13.50
C GLU A 130 4.58 37.57 -14.22
N GLY A 131 3.48 37.30 -13.51
CA GLY A 131 2.52 36.27 -13.82
C GLY A 131 1.56 36.51 -14.98
N VAL A 132 0.70 35.52 -15.21
CA VAL A 132 -0.57 35.66 -15.91
C VAL A 132 -1.61 34.88 -15.12
N ASP A 133 -2.47 35.65 -14.44
CA ASP A 133 -3.76 35.27 -13.91
C ASP A 133 -4.73 35.03 -15.08
N VAL A 134 -5.45 33.91 -15.07
CA VAL A 134 -6.69 33.76 -15.87
C VAL A 134 -7.74 33.14 -14.97
N GLN A 135 -8.62 34.04 -14.53
CA GLN A 135 -9.89 33.77 -13.89
C GLN A 135 -10.87 33.06 -14.83
N ASP A 136 -11.62 32.14 -14.21
CA ASP A 136 -13.07 31.97 -14.29
C ASP A 136 -13.71 31.54 -15.62
N SER A 137 -14.26 30.32 -15.62
CA SER A 137 -15.52 30.04 -16.30
C SER A 137 -16.25 28.87 -15.65
N SER A 138 -17.08 29.23 -14.68
CA SER A 138 -18.28 28.48 -14.32
C SER A 138 -19.16 28.25 -15.56
N PHE A 139 -19.56 27.00 -15.82
CA PHE A 139 -20.72 26.71 -16.66
C PHE A 139 -21.64 25.73 -15.93
N THR A 140 -22.69 26.30 -15.34
CA THR A 140 -23.89 25.56 -14.96
C THR A 140 -24.77 25.45 -16.20
N SER A 141 -25.26 24.25 -16.53
CA SER A 141 -26.56 24.11 -17.18
C SER A 141 -27.05 22.70 -16.96
N GLY A 142 -28.19 22.60 -16.29
CA GLY A 142 -28.88 21.33 -16.07
C GLY A 142 -29.73 20.89 -17.25
N ARG A 143 -30.63 19.97 -16.91
CA ARG A 143 -31.85 19.55 -17.62
C ARG A 143 -31.71 18.27 -18.43
N GLY A 144 -32.56 17.31 -18.10
CA GLY A 144 -33.01 16.28 -19.02
C GLY A 144 -33.20 14.90 -18.41
N SER A 145 -34.20 14.73 -17.54
CA SER A 145 -34.82 13.40 -17.38
C SER A 145 -35.61 13.05 -18.64
N PRO A 146 -35.67 11.77 -19.02
CA PRO A 146 -36.94 11.23 -19.48
C PRO A 146 -37.35 9.99 -18.67
N ALA A 147 -38.64 9.96 -18.37
CA ALA A 147 -39.37 8.85 -17.79
C ALA A 147 -39.38 7.63 -18.74
N ILE A 148 -39.24 6.43 -18.19
CA ILE A 148 -39.59 5.16 -18.83
C ILE A 148 -40.35 4.31 -17.81
N SER A 149 -41.48 3.77 -18.28
CA SER A 149 -42.54 3.00 -17.61
C SER A 149 -42.08 1.78 -16.79
N PRO A 150 -42.87 1.31 -15.81
CA PRO A 150 -42.65 0.03 -15.15
C PRO A 150 -43.53 -1.07 -15.74
N ASP A 151 -42.95 -2.24 -16.03
CA ASP A 151 -43.72 -3.48 -16.03
C ASP A 151 -42.83 -4.68 -15.64
N SER A 152 -43.49 -5.69 -15.05
CA SER A 152 -43.06 -7.04 -14.69
C SER A 152 -42.62 -7.31 -13.22
N GLN A 153 -43.62 -7.84 -12.49
CA GLN A 153 -43.52 -8.62 -11.25
C GLN A 153 -42.95 -10.03 -11.50
N VAL A 154 -42.09 -10.56 -10.61
CA VAL A 154 -42.08 -11.97 -10.09
C VAL A 154 -41.20 -12.05 -8.79
N PRO A 155 -41.22 -13.10 -7.93
CA PRO A 155 -41.47 -13.03 -6.48
C PRO A 155 -40.23 -13.40 -5.59
N PRO A 156 -40.32 -13.41 -4.24
CA PRO A 156 -39.15 -13.54 -3.37
C PRO A 156 -38.80 -15.01 -3.05
N SER A 157 -37.51 -15.32 -3.00
CA SER A 157 -36.97 -16.54 -2.38
C SER A 157 -36.06 -16.15 -1.21
N GLY A 158 -36.31 -16.75 -0.04
CA GLY A 158 -35.75 -16.38 1.27
C GLY A 158 -34.27 -16.71 1.47
N PRO A 159 -33.70 -16.33 2.64
CA PRO A 159 -32.25 -16.39 2.87
C PRO A 159 -31.80 -17.75 3.44
N PRO A 160 -30.55 -18.19 3.19
CA PRO A 160 -29.92 -19.21 4.02
C PRO A 160 -29.25 -18.58 5.25
N ARG A 161 -29.39 -19.26 6.38
CA ARG A 161 -28.72 -18.99 7.66
C ARG A 161 -27.20 -19.17 7.54
N GLU A 162 -26.42 -18.22 8.04
CA GLU A 162 -24.97 -18.37 8.24
C GLU A 162 -24.67 -18.75 9.70
N ASN A 163 -23.91 -19.83 9.86
CA ASN A 163 -23.30 -20.25 11.12
C ASN A 163 -22.00 -19.44 11.33
N GLU A 164 -21.90 -18.76 12.47
CA GLU A 164 -20.66 -18.12 12.90
C GLU A 164 -19.65 -19.16 13.38
N GLY A 165 -18.52 -19.26 12.68
CA GLY A 165 -17.34 -19.99 13.11
C GLY A 165 -16.13 -19.05 13.15
N LYS A 166 -15.76 -18.60 14.35
CA LYS A 166 -14.49 -17.91 14.62
C LYS A 166 -13.31 -18.84 14.27
N SER A 167 -12.41 -18.37 13.40
CA SER A 167 -11.05 -18.89 13.34
C SER A 167 -10.07 -17.76 13.02
N SER A 168 -9.22 -17.43 13.98
CA SER A 168 -8.07 -16.53 13.82
C SER A 168 -6.90 -17.33 13.25
N GLU A 169 -6.86 -17.50 11.92
CA GLU A 169 -5.70 -18.07 11.25
C GLU A 169 -5.13 -17.07 10.23
N ALA A 170 -3.81 -16.85 10.30
CA ALA A 170 -3.11 -15.99 9.35
C ALA A 170 -3.32 -16.51 7.92
N PHE A 171 -3.63 -15.62 6.98
CA PHE A 171 -3.95 -15.97 5.60
C PHE A 171 -2.73 -16.63 4.92
N LYS A 172 -2.71 -17.96 4.86
CA LYS A 172 -1.67 -18.75 4.19
C LYS A 172 -2.10 -19.08 2.76
N LEU A 173 -1.24 -18.79 1.78
CA LEU A 173 -1.49 -19.14 0.38
C LEU A 173 -1.47 -20.67 0.18
N PRO A 174 -2.34 -21.23 -0.67
CA PRO A 174 -2.34 -22.65 -1.00
C PRO A 174 -1.04 -23.05 -1.74
N GLN A 175 -0.43 -24.16 -1.32
CA GLN A 175 0.74 -24.72 -2.00
C GLN A 175 0.34 -25.35 -3.33
N LYS A 176 0.99 -24.92 -4.42
CA LYS A 176 0.81 -25.49 -5.76
C LYS A 176 1.39 -26.90 -5.77
N ARG A 177 0.53 -27.92 -5.92
CA ARG A 177 0.95 -29.31 -6.19
C ARG A 177 1.72 -29.33 -7.51
N ARG A 178 3.00 -29.74 -7.47
CA ARG A 178 3.75 -30.10 -8.67
C ARG A 178 3.16 -31.42 -9.20
N LYS A 179 2.75 -31.41 -10.47
CA LYS A 179 2.54 -32.64 -11.24
C LYS A 179 3.89 -33.19 -11.65
#